data_AF-A0A841HR35-F1
#
_entry.id   AF-A0A841HR35-F1
#
_cell.length_a   1.000
_cell.length_b   1.000
_cell.length_c   1.000
_cell.angle_alpha   90.00
_cell.angle_beta   90.00
_cell.angle_gamma   90.00
#
_symmetry.space_group_name_H-M   'P 1'
#
loop_
_entity.id
_entity.type
_entity.pdbx_description
1 polymer ?
#
loop_
_entity_poly.entity_id
_entity_poly.type
_entity_poly.pdbx_seq_one_letter_code
_entity_poly.pdbx_strand_id
1 'polypeptide(L)'
;MPDQTDFDEIVAYLTRTTRLSPAEAVRIVHEILHFMDETPDDFIRRRHRALQTAGCANSEIFARITAELAQWRFRADDYSERQIRRAIYG
;
A
#
# COMPACT_ATOMS: atom_id res chain seq x y z
N MET A 1 -8.73 1.86 -10.23
CA MET A 1 -8.23 0.54 -10.66
C MET A 1 -7.34 0.76 -11.87
N PRO A 2 -6.19 0.10 -12.02
CA PRO A 2 -5.50 0.10 -13.30
C PRO A 2 -6.50 -0.37 -14.37
N ASP A 3 -6.49 0.25 -15.55
CA ASP A 3 -7.37 -0.19 -16.62
C ASP A 3 -6.97 -1.62 -17.05
N GLN A 4 -7.91 -2.39 -17.60
CA GLN A 4 -7.67 -3.76 -18.06
C GLN A 4 -6.46 -3.84 -19.01
N THR A 5 -6.23 -2.77 -19.78
CA THR A 5 -5.09 -2.60 -20.68
C THR A 5 -3.75 -2.50 -19.94
N ASP A 6 -3.68 -1.79 -18.81
CA ASP A 6 -2.45 -1.69 -17.99
C ASP A 6 -2.09 -3.06 -17.40
N PHE A 7 -3.09 -3.84 -16.99
CA PHE A 7 -2.89 -5.18 -16.45
C PHE A 7 -2.28 -6.12 -17.49
N ASP A 8 -2.84 -6.15 -18.70
CA ASP A 8 -2.37 -7.00 -19.80
C ASP A 8 -0.93 -6.63 -20.22
N GLU A 9 -0.60 -5.33 -20.22
CA GLU A 9 0.77 -4.86 -20.50
C GLU A 9 1.78 -5.32 -19.45
N ILE A 10 1.43 -5.26 -18.17
CA ILE A 10 2.29 -5.74 -17.07
C ILE A 10 2.51 -7.25 -17.18
N VAL A 11 1.45 -8.03 -17.45
CA VAL A 11 1.56 -9.48 -17.63
C VAL A 11 2.45 -9.83 -18.82
N ALA A 12 2.28 -9.13 -19.94
CA ALA A 12 3.11 -9.31 -21.13
C ALA A 12 4.59 -8.95 -20.85
N TYR A 13 4.83 -7.86 -20.13
CA TYR A 13 6.17 -7.45 -19.73
C TYR A 13 6.85 -8.49 -18.83
N LEU A 14 6.15 -9.00 -17.81
CA LEU A 14 6.70 -9.99 -16.88
C LEU A 14 7.01 -11.31 -17.59
N THR A 15 6.11 -11.77 -18.46
CA THR A 15 6.33 -12.98 -19.27
C THR A 15 7.56 -12.83 -20.18
N ARG A 16 7.82 -11.62 -20.72
CA ARG A 16 8.97 -11.35 -21.59
C ARG A 16 10.29 -11.21 -20.84
N THR A 17 10.27 -10.72 -19.60
CA THR A 17 11.49 -10.35 -18.84
C THR A 17 11.88 -11.36 -17.77
N THR A 18 11.01 -12.32 -17.48
CA THR A 18 11.23 -13.37 -16.47
C THR A 18 11.04 -14.76 -17.09
N ARG A 19 11.06 -15.81 -16.27
CA ARG A 19 10.74 -17.18 -16.69
C ARG A 19 9.31 -17.61 -16.31
N LEU A 20 8.49 -16.65 -15.89
CA LEU A 20 7.10 -16.92 -15.51
C LEU A 20 6.28 -17.27 -16.76
N SER A 21 5.44 -18.28 -16.63
CA SER A 21 4.34 -18.49 -17.57
C SER A 21 3.32 -17.35 -17.47
N PRO A 22 2.48 -17.14 -18.51
CA PRO A 22 1.42 -16.14 -18.46
C PRO A 22 0.48 -16.33 -17.25
N ALA A 23 0.16 -17.58 -16.90
CA ALA A 23 -0.69 -17.91 -15.76
C ALA A 23 -0.05 -17.54 -14.41
N GLU A 24 1.26 -17.79 -14.26
CA GLU A 24 2.00 -17.41 -13.05
C GLU A 24 2.12 -15.89 -12.93
N ALA A 25 2.38 -15.18 -14.05
CA ALA A 25 2.44 -13.73 -14.07
C ALA A 25 1.08 -13.10 -13.66
N VAL A 26 -0.02 -13.57 -14.23
CA VAL A 26 -1.39 -13.15 -13.85
C VAL A 26 -1.64 -13.37 -12.37
N ARG A 27 -1.33 -14.57 -11.86
CA ARG A 27 -1.50 -14.89 -10.44
C ARG A 27 -0.70 -13.95 -9.55
N ILE A 28 0.58 -13.73 -9.85
CA ILE A 28 1.46 -12.88 -9.04
C ILE A 28 0.97 -11.44 -9.06
N VAL A 29 0.57 -10.91 -10.22
CA VAL A 29 0.02 -9.55 -10.29
C VAL A 29 -1.26 -9.45 -9.46
N HIS A 30 -2.16 -10.43 -9.52
CA HIS A 30 -3.34 -10.45 -8.64
C HIS A 30 -2.98 -10.55 -7.16
N GLU A 31 -2.00 -11.36 -6.80
CA GLU A 31 -1.54 -11.54 -5.41
C GLU A 31 -0.92 -10.25 -4.88
N ILE A 32 -0.13 -9.55 -5.71
CA ILE A 32 0.44 -8.23 -5.42
C ILE A 32 -0.67 -7.18 -5.32
N LEU A 33 -1.60 -7.13 -6.27
CA LEU A 33 -2.72 -6.18 -6.23
C LEU A 33 -3.60 -6.41 -5.01
N HIS A 34 -3.85 -7.67 -4.64
CA HIS A 34 -4.59 -8.02 -3.44
C HIS A 34 -3.84 -7.63 -2.17
N PHE A 35 -2.52 -7.89 -2.12
CA PHE A 35 -1.65 -7.44 -1.05
C PHE A 35 -1.62 -5.90 -0.94
N MET A 36 -1.70 -5.21 -2.08
CA MET A 36 -1.71 -3.75 -2.18
C MET A 36 -3.11 -3.13 -2.04
N ASP A 37 -4.17 -3.93 -1.96
CA ASP A 37 -5.55 -3.45 -1.76
C ASP A 37 -5.80 -3.01 -0.31
N GLU A 38 -4.78 -3.09 0.55
CA GLU A 38 -4.76 -2.36 1.82
C GLU A 38 -4.95 -0.87 1.52
N THR A 39 -6.07 -0.31 1.98
CA THR A 39 -6.33 1.12 1.83
C THR A 39 -5.36 1.93 2.71
N PRO A 40 -5.07 3.21 2.38
CA PRO A 40 -4.29 4.07 3.27
C PRO A 40 -4.82 4.10 4.70
N ASP A 41 -6.14 4.10 4.85
CA ASP A 41 -6.78 4.11 6.17
C ASP A 41 -6.54 2.80 6.93
N ASP A 42 -6.57 1.65 6.24
CA ASP A 42 -6.29 0.35 6.85
C ASP A 42 -4.83 0.23 7.25
N PHE A 43 -3.91 0.69 6.39
CA PHE A 43 -2.49 0.82 6.72
C PHE A 43 -2.28 1.69 7.96
N ILE A 44 -2.86 2.90 7.97
CA ILE A 44 -2.76 3.86 9.08
C ILE A 44 -3.23 3.20 10.39
N ARG A 45 -4.40 2.54 10.39
CA ARG A 45 -4.97 1.90 11.59
C ARG A 45 -4.10 0.76 12.09
N ARG A 46 -3.67 -0.14 11.19
CA ARG A 46 -2.80 -1.28 11.53
C ARG A 46 -1.47 -0.79 12.09
N ARG A 47 -0.85 0.20 11.43
CA ARG A 47 0.45 0.72 11.82
C ARG A 47 0.40 1.50 13.13
N HIS A 48 -0.63 2.33 13.32
CA HIS A 48 -0.87 3.02 14.59
C HIS A 48 -0.97 2.04 15.75
N ARG A 49 -1.79 0.98 15.63
CA ARG A 49 -1.92 -0.05 16.69
C ARG A 49 -0.59 -0.73 17.00
N ALA A 50 0.19 -1.07 15.98
CA ALA A 50 1.50 -1.69 16.16
C ALA A 50 2.47 -0.78 16.93
N LEU A 51 2.56 0.49 16.57
CA LEU A 51 3.45 1.45 17.24
C LEU A 51 2.96 1.82 18.65
N GLN A 52 1.65 1.89 18.85
CA GLN A 52 1.05 2.09 20.17
C GLN A 52 1.35 0.91 21.10
N THR A 53 1.27 -0.33 20.59
CA THR A 53 1.63 -1.54 21.33
C THR A 53 3.12 -1.56 21.69
N ALA A 54 3.98 -0.98 20.85
CA ALA A 54 5.39 -0.80 21.10
C ALA A 54 5.70 0.36 22.08
N GLY A 55 4.69 1.06 22.62
CA GLY A 55 4.86 2.13 23.59
C GLY A 55 5.33 3.47 23.01
N CYS A 56 5.23 3.67 21.68
CA CYS A 56 5.61 4.94 21.05
C CYS A 56 4.64 6.06 21.44
N ALA A 57 5.16 7.29 21.58
CA ALA A 57 4.32 8.46 21.85
C ALA A 57 3.55 8.88 20.59
N ASN A 58 2.34 9.43 20.74
CA ASN A 58 1.47 9.78 19.60
C ASN A 58 2.13 10.70 18.57
N SER A 59 2.91 11.70 19.00
CA SER A 59 3.63 12.60 18.09
C SER A 59 4.65 11.84 17.22
N GLU A 60 5.34 10.86 17.80
CA GLU A 60 6.26 9.98 17.09
C GLU A 60 5.52 9.05 16.14
N ILE A 61 4.37 8.51 16.56
CA ILE A 61 3.53 7.65 15.72
C ILE A 61 3.08 8.40 14.47
N PHE A 62 2.55 9.62 14.61
CA PHE A 62 2.09 10.40 13.47
C PHE A 62 3.22 10.77 12.52
N ALA A 63 4.39 11.16 13.06
CA ALA A 63 5.56 11.45 12.23
C ALA A 63 6.03 10.24 11.42
N ARG A 64 6.09 9.05 12.06
CA ARG A 64 6.49 7.81 11.39
C ARG A 64 5.49 7.39 10.32
N ILE A 65 4.19 7.40 10.63
CA ILE A 65 3.15 7.06 9.64
C ILE A 65 3.19 8.01 8.45
N THR A 66 3.41 9.30 8.67
CA THR A 66 3.56 10.29 7.58
C THR A 66 4.75 9.96 6.68
N ALA A 67 5.91 9.64 7.27
CA ALA A 67 7.11 9.28 6.51
C ALA A 67 6.94 7.95 5.76
N GLU A 68 6.28 6.96 6.36
CA GLU A 68 5.99 5.67 5.73
C GLU A 68 5.00 5.82 4.57
N LEU A 69 3.97 6.66 4.72
CA LEU A 69 3.00 6.98 3.65
C LEU A 69 3.65 7.70 2.46
N ALA A 70 4.61 8.61 2.71
CA ALA A 70 5.35 9.28 1.64
C ALA A 70 6.20 8.32 0.78
N GLN A 71 6.54 7.15 1.32
CA GLN A 71 7.27 6.09 0.59
C GLN A 71 6.31 5.13 -0.12
N TRP A 72 5.01 5.25 0.11
CA TRP A 72 4.01 4.32 -0.37
C TRP A 72 3.69 4.59 -1.83
N ARG A 73 4.41 3.86 -2.69
CA ARG A 73 4.50 4.09 -4.14
C ARG A 73 3.21 3.95 -4.94
N PHE A 74 2.12 3.45 -4.34
CA PHE A 74 0.89 3.19 -5.06
C PHE A 74 -0.30 3.77 -4.30
N ARG A 75 -0.84 4.87 -4.84
CA ARG A 75 -2.15 5.46 -4.57
C ARG A 75 -2.36 6.32 -3.31
N ALA A 76 -1.36 6.57 -2.46
CA ALA A 76 -1.53 7.61 -1.45
C ALA A 76 -1.21 9.00 -2.03
N ASP A 77 -2.20 9.89 -2.05
CA ASP A 77 -1.94 11.33 -2.07
C ASP A 77 -1.15 11.71 -0.81
N ASP A 78 -0.46 12.86 -0.78
CA ASP A 78 0.22 13.31 0.42
C ASP A 78 -0.79 13.46 1.59
N TYR A 79 -0.59 12.67 2.65
CA TYR A 79 -1.44 12.70 3.84
C TYR A 79 -0.92 13.73 4.85
N SER A 80 -1.75 14.71 5.19
CA SER A 80 -1.53 15.56 6.35
C SER A 80 -1.80 14.81 7.66
N GLU A 81 -1.19 15.24 8.77
CA GLU A 81 -1.46 14.70 10.10
C GLU A 81 -2.97 14.71 10.43
N ARG A 82 -3.70 15.74 9.98
CA ARG A 82 -5.15 15.83 10.17
C ARG A 82 -5.90 14.69 9.48
N GLN A 83 -5.50 14.32 8.25
CA GLN A 83 -6.11 13.19 7.54
C GLN A 83 -5.79 11.87 8.23
N ILE A 84 -4.54 11.69 8.70
CA ILE A 84 -4.13 10.50 9.46
C ILE A 84 -4.96 10.34 10.73
N ARG A 85 -5.13 11.43 11.51
CA ARG A 85 -5.97 11.42 12.72
C ARG A 85 -7.41 11.05 12.40
N ARG A 86 -7.96 11.53 11.29
CA ARG A 86 -9.31 11.18 10.85
C ARG A 86 -9.44 9.69 10.47
N ALA A 87 -8.44 9.11 9.82
CA ALA A 87 -8.46 7.67 9.51
C ALA A 87 -8.44 6.78 10.78
N ILE A 88 -7.82 7.27 11.87
CA ILE A 88 -7.68 6.54 13.14
C ILE A 88 -8.91 6.71 14.04
N TYR A 89 -9.44 7.93 14.14
CA TYR A 89 -10.46 8.29 15.14
C TYR A 89 -11.81 8.70 14.55
N GLY A 90 -11.87 8.95 13.25
CA GLY A 90 -13.05 9.45 12.54
C GLY A 90 -13.92 8.35 11.94
#